data_AF-K6ZPP9-F1
#
_entry.id   AF-K6ZPP9-F1
#
_cell.length_a   1.000
_cell.length_b   1.000
_cell.length_c   1.000
_cell.angle_alpha   90.00
_cell.angle_beta   90.00
_cell.angle_gamma   90.00
#
_symmetry.space_group_name_H-M   'P 1'
#
loop_
_entity.id
_entity.type
_entity.pdbx_description
1 polymer ?
#
loop_
_entity_poly.entity_id
_entity_poly.type
_entity_poly.pdbx_seq_one_letter_code
_entity_poly.pdbx_strand_id
1 'polypeptide(L)' 'MRTNKTDQNEANIPNFAALNNSIVNEQEQLVKKLLVKELLANETMQKLEKNYLIDIAKHKNNSTIIKLLEDIPTRLHS' A
#
# COMPACT_ATOMS: atom_id res chain seq x y z
N MET A 1 0.55 16.19 25.82
CA MET A 1 0.04 16.60 24.50
C MET A 1 1.19 17.15 23.66
N ARG A 2 1.73 16.37 22.71
CA ARG A 2 2.60 16.86 21.64
C ARG A 2 2.41 16.00 20.39
N THR A 3 1.57 16.52 19.52
CA THR A 3 1.40 16.24 18.07
C THR A 3 2.20 15.06 17.52
N ASN A 4 1.56 13.90 17.47
CA ASN A 4 1.98 12.81 16.59
C ASN A 4 1.91 13.38 15.17
N LYS A 5 3.07 13.61 14.57
CA LYS A 5 3.20 13.88 13.14
C LYS A 5 2.56 12.71 12.41
N THR A 6 1.27 12.84 12.10
CA THR A 6 0.72 12.22 10.91
C THR A 6 1.59 12.73 9.79
N ASP A 7 2.48 11.88 9.29
CA ASP A 7 3.13 12.01 7.99
C ASP A 7 2.03 12.09 6.93
N GLN A 8 1.36 13.24 6.87
CA GLN A 8 0.50 13.71 5.80
C GLN A 8 1.38 14.13 4.63
N ASN A 9 2.42 13.33 4.33
CA ASN A 9 3.13 13.45 3.08
C ASN A 9 2.19 12.93 2.01
N GLU A 10 1.22 13.78 1.68
CA GLU A 10 0.58 13.97 0.38
C GLU A 10 0.82 12.78 -0.53
N ALA A 11 0.08 11.69 -0.23
CA ALA A 11 0.08 10.54 -1.08
C ALA A 11 -0.60 10.99 -2.37
N ASN A 12 0.22 11.34 -3.37
CA ASN A 12 -0.17 11.73 -4.72
C ASN A 12 -0.93 10.62 -5.50
N ILE A 13 -1.41 9.60 -4.80
CA ILE A 13 -2.19 8.50 -5.34
C ILE A 13 -3.54 8.44 -4.62
N PRO A 14 -4.65 8.67 -5.32
CA PRO A 14 -5.98 8.73 -4.72
C PRO A 14 -6.37 7.44 -3.97
N ASN A 15 -5.75 6.30 -4.27
CA ASN A 15 -6.02 5.02 -3.60
C ASN A 15 -5.05 4.66 -2.47
N PHE A 16 -3.97 5.40 -2.23
CA PHE A 16 -2.98 5.01 -1.22
C PHE A 16 -3.51 5.10 0.22
N ALA A 17 -4.25 6.16 0.55
CA ALA A 17 -4.89 6.30 1.86
C ALA A 17 -5.91 5.17 2.11
N ALA A 18 -6.67 4.80 1.07
CA ALA A 18 -7.61 3.69 1.13
C ALA A 18 -6.87 2.35 1.32
N LEU A 19 -5.75 2.13 0.61
CA LEU A 19 -4.92 0.93 0.74
C LEU A 19 -4.36 0.79 2.16
N ASN A 20 -3.74 1.84 2.68
CA ASN A 20 -3.22 1.85 4.04
C ASN A 20 -4.31 1.46 5.05
N ASN A 21 -5.46 2.15 5.00
CA ASN A 21 -6.56 1.86 5.91
C ASN A 21 -7.06 0.41 5.77
N SER A 22 -7.14 -0.10 4.54
CA SER A 22 -7.55 -1.49 4.27
C SER A 22 -6.61 -2.50 4.90
N ILE A 23 -5.28 -2.30 4.79
CA ILE A 23 -4.28 -3.18 5.41
C ILE A 23 -4.34 -3.08 6.93
N VAL A 24 -4.47 -1.87 7.49
CA VAL A 24 -4.56 -1.65 8.93
C VAL A 24 -5.77 -2.34 9.54
N ASN A 25 -6.90 -2.36 8.83
CA ASN A 25 -8.13 -3.05 9.22
C ASN A 25 -8.19 -4.52 8.74
N GLU A 26 -7.09 -5.06 8.20
CA GLU A 26 -6.98 -6.45 7.74
C GLU A 26 -8.02 -6.84 6.67
N GLN A 27 -8.50 -5.85 5.92
CA GLN A 27 -9.49 -6.01 4.85
C GLN A 27 -8.84 -6.48 3.55
N GLU A 28 -8.35 -7.72 3.53
CA GLU A 28 -7.65 -8.30 2.37
C GLU A 28 -8.39 -8.11 1.04
N GLN A 29 -9.71 -8.30 1.04
CA GLN A 29 -10.53 -8.16 -0.17
C GLN A 29 -10.52 -6.72 -0.70
N LEU A 30 -10.54 -5.73 0.20
CA LEU A 30 -10.46 -4.32 -0.17
C LEU A 30 -9.06 -3.98 -0.69
N VAL A 31 -8.02 -4.51 -0.04
CA VAL A 31 -6.62 -4.38 -0.50
C VAL A 31 -6.48 -4.91 -1.93
N LYS A 32 -6.94 -6.13 -2.20
CA LYS A 32 -6.93 -6.71 -3.55
C LYS A 32 -7.66 -5.83 -4.55
N LYS A 33 -8.87 -5.37 -4.21
CA LYS A 33 -9.69 -4.52 -5.10
C LYS A 33 -9.00 -3.19 -5.42
N LEU A 34 -8.35 -2.58 -4.44
CA LEU A 34 -7.63 -1.31 -4.62
C LEU A 34 -6.32 -1.51 -5.39
N LEU A 35 -5.58 -2.58 -5.10
CA LEU A 35 -4.37 -2.93 -5.84
C LEU A 35 -4.68 -3.17 -7.32
N VAL A 36 -5.75 -3.91 -7.64
CA VAL A 36 -6.17 -4.12 -9.02
C VAL A 36 -6.48 -2.79 -9.73
N LYS A 37 -7.13 -1.84 -9.05
CA LYS A 37 -7.40 -0.52 -9.65
C LYS A 37 -6.13 0.27 -9.94
N GLU A 38 -5.18 0.28 -9.01
CA GLU A 38 -3.88 0.95 -9.19
C GLU A 38 -3.05 0.30 -10.30
N LEU A 39 -3.01 -1.03 -10.34
CA LEU A 39 -2.32 -1.78 -11.39
C LEU A 39 -3.01 -1.66 -12.74
N LEU A 40 -4.33 -1.53 -12.81
CA LEU A 40 -5.00 -1.28 -14.09
C LEU A 40 -4.69 0.12 -14.65
N ALA A 41 -4.42 1.09 -13.78
CA ALA A 41 -4.09 2.45 -14.21
C ALA A 41 -2.66 2.57 -14.73
N ASN A 42 -1.72 1.82 -14.14
CA ASN A 42 -0.30 2.05 -14.28
C ASN A 42 0.54 0.78 -14.50
N GLU A 43 -0.06 -0.42 -14.50
CA GLU A 43 0.57 -1.75 -14.63
C GLU A 43 1.66 -2.08 -13.60
N THR A 44 2.02 -1.13 -12.73
CA THR A 44 3.15 -1.21 -11.82
C THR A 44 2.94 -0.23 -10.67
N MET A 45 3.54 -0.55 -9.53
CA MET A 45 3.48 0.27 -8.32
C MET A 45 4.82 0.96 -8.07
N GLN A 46 4.83 2.17 -7.49
CA GLN A 46 6.10 2.77 -7.11
C GLN A 46 6.76 1.96 -6.00
N LYS A 47 8.08 1.80 -6.08
CA LYS A 47 8.85 1.02 -5.09
C LYS A 47 8.66 1.53 -3.66
N LEU A 48 8.59 2.85 -3.47
CA LEU A 48 8.40 3.46 -2.15
C LEU A 48 7.06 3.04 -1.54
N GLU A 49 6.00 3.08 -2.34
CA GLU A 49 4.64 2.74 -1.91
C GLU A 49 4.51 1.27 -1.59
N LYS A 50 5.05 0.40 -2.47
CA LYS A 50 5.09 -1.04 -2.22
C LYS A 50 5.80 -1.36 -0.91
N ASN A 51 6.98 -0.79 -0.69
CA ASN A 51 7.75 -1.03 0.53
C ASN A 51 6.97 -0.59 1.78
N TYR A 52 6.34 0.59 1.74
CA TYR A 52 5.52 1.08 2.84
C TYR A 52 4.34 0.14 3.16
N LEU A 53 3.60 -0.31 2.14
CA LEU A 53 2.48 -1.22 2.33
C LEU A 53 2.92 -2.59 2.86
N ILE A 54 4.09 -3.09 2.42
CA ILE A 54 4.69 -4.33 2.93
C ILE A 54 5.03 -4.19 4.41
N ASP A 55 5.61 -3.06 4.83
CA ASP A 55 5.98 -2.86 6.23
C ASP A 55 4.73 -2.81 7.13
N ILE A 56 3.64 -2.18 6.69
CA ILE A 56 2.37 -2.21 7.41
C ILE A 56 1.81 -3.63 7.49
N ALA A 57 1.85 -4.39 6.38
CA ALA A 57 1.37 -5.77 6.36
C ALA A 57 2.21 -6.69 7.26
N LYS A 58 3.53 -6.46 7.37
CA LYS A 58 4.41 -7.13 8.35
C LYS A 58 4.02 -6.81 9.79
N HIS A 59 3.73 -5.55 10.10
CA HIS A 59 3.24 -5.16 11.43
C HIS A 59 1.93 -5.85 11.82
N LYS A 60 1.08 -6.17 10.83
CA LYS A 60 -0.16 -6.94 11.00
C LYS A 60 0.02 -8.44 10.90
N ASN A 61 1.24 -8.92 10.65
CA ASN A 61 1.55 -10.32 10.42
C ASN A 61 0.72 -10.96 9.28
N ASN A 62 0.25 -10.15 8.33
CA ASN A 62 -0.61 -10.59 7.23
C ASN A 62 0.25 -11.03 6.03
N SER A 63 0.62 -12.32 6.05
CA SER A 63 1.46 -12.94 5.02
C SER A 63 0.82 -12.97 3.62
N THR A 64 -0.52 -12.99 3.53
CA THR A 64 -1.24 -12.95 2.25
C THR A 64 -1.01 -11.62 1.53
N ILE A 65 -1.16 -10.50 2.25
CA ILE A 65 -0.98 -9.16 1.70
C ILE A 65 0.47 -8.92 1.32
N ILE A 66 1.42 -9.39 2.15
CA ILE A 66 2.85 -9.28 1.83
C ILE A 66 3.15 -9.97 0.50
N LYS A 67 2.70 -11.21 0.31
CA LYS A 67 2.89 -11.94 -0.95
C LYS A 67 2.25 -11.24 -2.14
N LEU A 68 1.03 -10.72 -1.99
CA LEU A 68 0.34 -9.97 -3.04
C LEU A 68 1.13 -8.73 -3.46
N LEU A 69 1.67 -7.98 -2.50
CA LEU A 69 2.48 -6.81 -2.77
C LEU A 69 3.81 -7.18 -3.41
N GLU A 70 4.46 -8.25 -2.94
CA GLU A 70 5.73 -8.76 -3.49
C GLU A 70 5.62 -9.18 -4.96
N ASP A 71 4.49 -9.77 -5.36
CA ASP A 71 4.21 -10.21 -6.74
C ASP A 71 4.02 -9.03 -7.72
N ILE A 72 3.68 -7.84 -7.19
CA ILE A 72 3.47 -6.65 -8.02
C ILE A 72 4.81 -6.12 -8.56
N PRO A 73 4.95 -5.94 -9.89
CA PRO A 73 6.13 -5.32 -10.47
C PRO A 73 6.24 -3.85 -10.03
N THR A 74 7.45 -3.45 -9.63
CA THR A 74 7.72 -2.06 -9.24
C THR A 74 8.26 -1.26 -10.41
N ARG A 75 7.75 -0.05 -10.61
CA ARG A 75 8.45 0.95 -11.40
C ARG A 75 9.52 1.58 -10.52
N LEU A 76 10.78 1.33 -10.86
CA LEU A 76 11.91 2.06 -10.31
C LEU A 76 11.95 3.40 -11.04
N HIS A 77 11.77 4.51 -10.34
CA HIS A 77 11.96 5.83 -10.97
C HIS A 77 13.44 5.90 -11.41
N SER A 78 13.67 5.90 -12.72
CA SER A 78 14.97 6.23 -13.33
C SER A 78 15.01 7.71 -13.64
#